data_AF-A0A1G1NPS5-F1
#
_entry.id   AF-A0A1G1NPS5-F1
#
_cell.length_a   1.000
_cell.length_b   1.000
_cell.length_c   1.000
_cell.angle_alpha   90.00
_cell.angle_beta   90.00
_cell.angle_gamma   90.00
#
_symmetry.space_group_name_H-M   'P 1'
#
loop_
_entity.id
_entity.type
_entity.pdbx_description
1 polymer ?
#
loop_
_entity_poly.entity_id
_entity_poly.type
_entity_poly.pdbx_seq_one_letter_code
_entity_poly.pdbx_strand_id
1 'polypeptide(L)'
;MGVISIANQKGGCGKTTTAINLASALSLNGKKILLIDIDPQAHATLGLDIDGRDSIYNVISKLTPRKLRIENIIKKVEDGFDIVPSNILVGTLEQELADEIGRELKLSEIIAPLKKQYDYILIDCPPSLGFLTVNSLRASEEVIIPVETSRFSVQGVDHLMDIVKLIKDRLNHPILCKLLITMFDSRLRHSFSMLAKIKEKFPECMLDTIIHVNVKLKESAVMGKTVSAYDKYSRGAKDYYSLAKELILSENKAQPVPAASLAVFSSKMQELVNEQVQDMVYTAFSLAAPEAQSVYVTGSFNDWSLDESCRMKQEDGAWVARIPLRSGLHKYQFIIDGRWCEDPENNRQERNSFGDINSLIEVQSGGQAQK
;
A
#
# COMPACT_ATOMS: atom_id res chain seq x y z
N MET A 1 9.56 10.94 20.87
CA MET A 1 10.18 10.90 19.53
C MET A 1 10.14 9.47 19.06
N GLY A 2 9.66 9.23 17.84
CA GLY A 2 9.65 7.91 17.21
C GLY A 2 10.49 7.87 15.94
N VAL A 3 11.31 6.83 15.79
CA VAL A 3 11.98 6.43 14.56
C VAL A 3 11.14 5.35 13.89
N ILE A 4 10.63 5.65 12.70
CA ILE A 4 9.66 4.81 11.98
C ILE A 4 10.23 4.46 10.61
N SER A 5 10.45 3.17 10.38
CA SER A 5 10.79 2.68 9.03
C SER A 5 9.54 2.51 8.19
N ILE A 6 9.61 2.83 6.91
CA ILE A 6 8.59 2.50 5.91
C ILE A 6 9.16 1.41 5.00
N ALA A 7 8.73 0.17 5.21
CA ALA A 7 9.35 -1.00 4.58
C ALA A 7 8.33 -1.99 4.02
N ASN A 8 8.66 -2.59 2.88
CA ASN A 8 7.95 -3.69 2.22
C ASN A 8 8.81 -4.17 1.04
N GLN A 9 8.95 -5.50 0.88
CA GLN A 9 9.66 -6.14 -0.23
C GLN A 9 9.04 -5.81 -1.60
N LYS A 10 7.72 -5.60 -1.67
CA LYS A 10 7.06 -5.34 -2.95
C LYS A 10 7.45 -3.94 -3.47
N GLY A 11 7.99 -3.86 -4.68
CA GLY A 11 8.11 -2.60 -5.42
C GLY A 11 6.74 -1.99 -5.71
N GLY A 12 6.62 -0.67 -5.69
CA GLY A 12 5.37 0.01 -6.07
C GLY A 12 4.22 -0.07 -5.06
N CYS A 13 4.41 -0.56 -3.83
CA CYS A 13 3.38 -0.56 -2.78
C CYS A 13 3.15 0.80 -2.09
N GLY A 14 3.88 1.85 -2.51
CA GLY A 14 3.71 3.20 -1.98
C GLY A 14 4.62 3.57 -0.80
N LYS A 15 5.77 2.89 -0.59
CA LYS A 15 6.77 3.24 0.44
C LYS A 15 7.21 4.70 0.40
N THR A 16 7.89 5.08 -0.67
CA THR A 16 8.38 6.45 -0.88
C THR A 16 7.26 7.48 -0.87
N THR A 17 6.13 7.17 -1.51
CA THR A 17 4.96 8.05 -1.49
C THR A 17 4.44 8.26 -0.06
N THR A 18 4.42 7.20 0.75
CA THR A 18 4.06 7.27 2.17
C THR A 18 5.09 8.07 2.94
N ALA A 19 6.38 7.78 2.76
CA ALA A 19 7.47 8.44 3.47
C ALA A 19 7.44 9.98 3.29
N ILE A 20 7.37 10.45 2.04
CA ILE A 20 7.31 11.88 1.73
C ILE A 20 6.06 12.54 2.31
N ASN A 21 4.89 11.96 2.02
CA ASN A 21 3.64 12.65 2.31
C ASN A 21 3.23 12.52 3.78
N LEU A 22 3.62 11.44 4.46
CA LEU A 22 3.51 11.34 5.91
C LEU A 22 4.43 12.34 6.61
N ALA A 23 5.66 12.53 6.13
CA ALA A 23 6.57 13.53 6.70
C ALA A 23 5.98 14.95 6.62
N SER A 24 5.51 15.34 5.44
CA SER A 24 4.83 16.64 5.26
C SER A 24 3.58 16.75 6.14
N ALA A 25 2.75 15.70 6.19
CA ALA A 25 1.54 15.69 7.02
C ALA A 25 1.82 15.79 8.53
N LEU A 26 2.86 15.11 9.03
CA LEU A 26 3.29 15.25 10.43
C LEU A 26 3.82 16.66 10.70
N SER A 27 4.58 17.25 9.77
CA SER A 27 5.04 18.64 9.89
C SER A 27 3.89 19.64 9.97
N LEU A 28 2.86 19.47 9.13
CA LEU A 28 1.62 20.26 9.20
C LEU A 28 0.84 20.09 10.51
N ASN A 29 1.11 19.03 11.29
CA ASN A 29 0.60 18.84 12.65
C ASN A 29 1.58 19.36 13.72
N GLY A 30 2.52 20.23 13.35
CA GLY A 30 3.42 20.94 14.27
C GLY A 30 4.61 20.11 14.77
N LYS A 31 4.96 19.03 14.08
CA LYS A 31 6.07 18.14 14.43
C LYS A 31 7.30 18.45 13.60
N LYS A 32 8.50 18.36 14.17
CA LYS A 32 9.75 18.43 13.42
C LYS A 32 10.13 17.06 12.88
N ILE A 33 10.30 16.95 11.56
CA ILE A 33 10.47 15.67 10.88
C ILE A 33 11.78 15.64 10.11
N LEU A 34 12.49 14.52 10.23
CA LEU A 34 13.58 14.14 9.33
C LEU A 34 13.16 12.91 8.54
N LEU A 35 13.18 12.99 7.21
CA LEU A 35 13.10 11.82 6.34
C LEU A 35 14.52 11.38 5.97
N ILE A 36 14.83 10.10 6.11
CA ILE A 36 16.08 9.51 5.65
C ILE A 36 15.75 8.61 4.46
N ASP A 37 16.22 8.98 3.28
CA ASP A 37 16.19 8.12 2.11
C ASP A 37 17.37 7.15 2.19
N ILE A 38 17.11 5.86 2.23
CA ILE A 38 18.16 4.82 2.18
C ILE A 38 17.96 3.86 1.00
N ASP A 39 17.06 4.20 0.07
CA ASP A 39 16.91 3.44 -1.18
C ASP A 39 17.99 3.92 -2.17
N PRO A 40 18.83 3.02 -2.74
CA PRO A 40 19.77 3.40 -3.79
C PRO A 40 19.12 4.03 -5.03
N GLN A 41 17.82 3.77 -5.28
CA GLN A 41 17.07 4.44 -6.35
C GLN A 41 16.75 5.90 -6.03
N ALA A 42 16.92 6.32 -4.78
CA ALA A 42 16.76 7.69 -4.30
C ALA A 42 15.42 8.33 -4.70
N HIS A 43 14.34 7.53 -4.74
CA HIS A 43 13.04 8.02 -5.19
C HIS A 43 12.47 9.11 -4.28
N ALA A 44 12.76 9.09 -2.98
CA ALA A 44 12.31 10.15 -2.08
C ALA A 44 13.07 11.45 -2.36
N THR A 45 14.38 11.34 -2.51
CA THR A 45 15.29 12.44 -2.86
C THR A 45 14.89 13.09 -4.19
N LEU A 46 14.71 12.29 -5.24
CA LEU A 46 14.32 12.75 -6.57
C LEU A 46 12.90 13.31 -6.61
N GLY A 47 11.95 12.65 -5.92
CA GLY A 47 10.55 13.07 -5.86
C GLY A 47 10.31 14.40 -5.14
N LEU A 48 11.32 14.88 -4.41
CA LEU A 48 11.33 16.18 -3.72
C LEU A 48 12.25 17.21 -4.39
N ASP A 49 12.81 16.90 -5.56
CA ASP A 49 13.75 17.76 -6.30
C ASP A 49 14.97 18.21 -5.46
N ILE A 50 15.53 17.27 -4.67
CA ILE A 50 16.70 17.51 -3.83
C ILE A 50 17.96 16.94 -4.48
N ASP A 51 19.07 17.68 -4.41
CA ASP A 51 20.38 17.23 -4.89
C ASP A 51 20.93 16.08 -4.03
N GLY A 52 21.07 14.89 -4.63
CA GLY A 52 21.58 13.67 -4.00
C GLY A 52 23.10 13.46 -4.09
N ARG A 53 23.89 14.46 -4.54
CA ARG A 53 25.37 14.35 -4.61
C ARG A 53 26.01 14.13 -3.24
N ASP A 54 25.59 14.91 -2.25
CA ASP A 54 25.99 14.74 -0.86
C ASP A 54 24.89 13.94 -0.15
N SER A 55 25.14 12.65 0.09
CA SER A 55 24.11 11.70 0.52
C SER A 55 24.54 10.86 1.72
N ILE A 56 23.63 10.03 2.22
CA ILE A 56 23.90 9.08 3.31
C ILE A 56 25.10 8.15 3.00
N TYR A 57 25.39 7.90 1.72
CA TYR A 57 26.60 7.19 1.29
C TYR A 57 27.88 7.86 1.82
N ASN A 58 27.97 9.20 1.71
CA ASN A 58 29.13 9.97 2.19
C ASN A 58 29.33 9.91 3.71
N VAL A 59 28.30 9.51 4.45
CA VAL A 59 28.34 9.37 5.91
C VAL A 59 28.67 7.94 6.30
N ILE A 60 28.06 6.94 5.66
CA ILE A 60 28.24 5.52 6.02
C ILE A 60 29.53 4.96 5.42
N SER A 61 29.76 5.16 4.12
CA SER A 61 30.83 4.50 3.37
C SER A 61 32.21 4.73 3.99
N LYS A 62 33.02 3.68 4.04
CA LYS A 62 34.44 3.76 4.42
C LYS A 62 35.34 4.08 3.23
N LEU A 63 34.85 3.83 2.01
CA LEU A 63 35.62 3.97 0.77
C LEU A 63 35.38 5.30 0.08
N THR A 64 34.38 6.08 0.53
CA THR A 64 34.11 7.40 -0.03
C THR A 64 35.33 8.32 0.13
N PRO A 65 35.80 8.98 -0.94
CA PRO A 65 36.87 9.97 -0.85
C PRO A 65 36.42 11.27 -0.18
N ARG A 66 35.10 11.45 -0.01
CA ARG A 66 34.49 12.64 0.58
C ARG A 66 33.60 12.23 1.76
N LYS A 67 34.25 11.93 2.88
CA LYS A 67 33.56 11.60 4.14
C LYS A 67 32.90 12.87 4.71
N LEU A 68 31.61 12.79 4.98
CA LEU A 68 30.82 13.89 5.53
C LEU A 68 30.20 13.48 6.88
N ARG A 69 29.79 14.48 7.66
CA ARG A 69 28.93 14.27 8.83
C ARG A 69 27.47 14.38 8.41
N ILE A 70 26.58 13.71 9.13
CA ILE A 70 25.15 13.67 8.76
C ILE A 70 24.53 15.08 8.74
N GLU A 71 24.92 15.96 9.65
CA GLU A 71 24.38 17.32 9.76
C GLU A 71 24.68 18.16 8.51
N ASN A 72 25.77 17.85 7.79
CA ASN A 72 26.18 18.59 6.60
C ASN A 72 25.42 18.17 5.34
N ILE A 73 24.71 17.04 5.39
CA ILE A 73 23.94 16.52 4.25
C ILE A 73 22.44 16.65 4.43
N ILE A 74 21.97 17.07 5.61
CA ILE A 74 20.55 17.38 5.84
C ILE A 74 20.15 18.57 4.95
N LYS A 75 19.07 18.40 4.20
CA LYS A 75 18.50 19.42 3.32
C LYS A 75 17.09 19.76 3.78
N LYS A 76 16.74 21.04 3.74
CA LYS A 76 15.39 21.50 4.04
C LYS A 76 14.46 21.21 2.86
N VAL A 77 13.30 20.64 3.13
CA VAL A 77 12.23 20.41 2.14
C VAL A 77 11.13 21.46 2.33
N GLU A 78 10.57 21.53 3.54
CA GLU A 78 9.53 22.47 3.96
C GLU A 78 9.84 22.99 5.38
N ASP A 79 9.06 23.93 5.90
CA ASP A 79 9.18 24.30 7.31
C ASP A 79 8.84 23.10 8.20
N GLY A 80 9.75 22.75 9.12
CA GLY A 80 9.59 21.60 10.01
C GLY A 80 9.81 20.24 9.35
N PHE A 81 10.22 20.19 8.08
CA PHE A 81 10.48 18.94 7.36
C PHE A 81 11.80 19.00 6.59
N ASP A 82 12.75 18.19 7.04
CA ASP A 82 14.07 18.02 6.46
C ASP A 82 14.27 16.60 5.88
N ILE A 83 15.25 16.43 5.00
CA ILE A 83 15.62 15.15 4.38
C ILE A 83 17.12 14.90 4.44
N VAL A 84 17.50 13.64 4.65
CA VAL A 84 18.82 13.10 4.34
C VAL A 84 18.76 12.39 2.97
N PRO A 85 19.45 12.91 1.95
CA PRO A 85 19.39 12.35 0.60
C PRO A 85 20.05 10.98 0.46
N SER A 86 19.63 10.24 -0.57
CA SER A 86 20.25 9.00 -1.06
C SER A 86 20.81 9.16 -2.47
N ASN A 87 21.59 8.18 -2.93
CA ASN A 87 21.96 8.00 -4.32
C ASN A 87 22.33 6.54 -4.61
N ILE A 88 22.61 6.25 -5.89
CA ILE A 88 22.91 4.89 -6.38
C ILE A 88 24.08 4.20 -5.64
N LEU A 89 25.03 4.98 -5.11
CA LEU A 89 26.19 4.44 -4.39
C LEU A 89 25.80 3.83 -3.03
N VAL A 90 24.66 4.18 -2.45
CA VAL A 90 24.14 3.54 -1.22
C VAL A 90 24.00 2.02 -1.40
N GLY A 91 23.76 1.56 -2.64
CA GLY A 91 23.67 0.13 -2.96
C GLY A 91 24.97 -0.64 -2.81
N THR A 92 26.14 0.03 -2.81
CA THR A 92 27.44 -0.64 -2.63
C THR A 92 27.76 -0.90 -1.17
N LEU A 93 27.08 -0.25 -0.22
CA LEU A 93 27.37 -0.32 1.22
C LEU A 93 27.31 -1.75 1.77
N GLU A 94 26.42 -2.60 1.24
CA GLU A 94 26.32 -3.99 1.68
C GLU A 94 27.63 -4.77 1.43
N GLN A 95 28.24 -4.55 0.27
CA GLN A 95 29.51 -5.17 -0.09
C GLN A 95 30.68 -4.49 0.64
N GLU A 96 30.67 -3.16 0.74
CA GLU A 96 31.74 -2.39 1.41
C GLU A 96 31.86 -2.75 2.90
N LEU A 97 30.74 -3.05 3.55
CA LEU A 97 30.67 -3.33 4.98
C LEU A 97 30.49 -4.82 5.28
N ALA A 98 30.77 -5.70 4.31
CA ALA A 98 30.52 -7.14 4.41
C ALA A 98 31.15 -7.78 5.65
N ASP A 99 32.42 -7.44 5.90
CA ASP A 99 33.24 -8.01 6.98
C ASP A 99 33.21 -7.16 8.26
N GLU A 100 32.40 -6.11 8.31
CA GLU A 100 32.34 -5.25 9.48
C GLU A 100 31.45 -5.83 10.58
N ILE A 101 32.03 -5.95 11.77
CA ILE A 101 31.30 -6.31 12.99
C ILE A 101 30.33 -5.18 13.34
N GLY A 102 29.07 -5.52 13.60
CA GLY A 102 28.03 -4.54 13.93
C GLY A 102 27.57 -3.70 12.74
N ARG A 103 27.78 -4.17 11.50
CA ARG A 103 27.35 -3.48 10.27
C ARG A 103 25.84 -3.17 10.21
N GLU A 104 25.03 -3.91 10.94
CA GLU A 104 23.59 -3.72 11.10
C GLU A 104 23.21 -2.54 12.02
N LEU A 105 24.17 -2.00 12.77
CA LEU A 105 23.97 -0.89 13.70
C LEU A 105 24.30 0.48 13.07
N LYS A 106 24.87 0.51 11.86
CA LYS A 106 25.46 1.72 11.28
C LYS A 106 24.48 2.88 11.19
N LEU A 107 23.26 2.63 10.72
CA LEU A 107 22.28 3.69 10.66
C LEU A 107 21.89 4.17 12.06
N SER A 108 21.70 3.25 13.02
CA SER A 108 21.32 3.59 14.40
C SER A 108 22.38 4.47 15.10
N GLU A 109 23.67 4.21 14.87
CA GLU A 109 24.78 4.99 15.39
C GLU A 109 24.79 6.41 14.81
N ILE A 110 24.52 6.54 13.52
CA ILE A 110 24.51 7.81 12.79
C ILE A 110 23.32 8.70 13.19
N ILE A 111 22.14 8.12 13.42
CA ILE A 111 20.95 8.91 13.78
C ILE A 111 20.89 9.25 15.27
N ALA A 112 21.61 8.53 16.13
CA ALA A 112 21.65 8.75 17.58
C ALA A 112 21.82 10.23 17.99
N PRO A 113 22.77 11.02 17.42
CA PRO A 113 22.91 12.44 17.75
C PRO A 113 21.72 13.31 17.28
N LEU A 114 20.97 12.88 16.26
CA LEU A 114 19.83 13.63 15.71
C LEU A 114 18.54 13.42 16.51
N LYS A 115 18.49 12.40 17.38
CA LYS A 115 17.31 12.04 18.18
C LYS A 115 16.78 13.16 19.10
N LYS A 116 17.53 14.23 19.34
CA LYS A 116 17.07 15.38 20.14
C LYS A 116 16.53 16.55 19.31
N GLN A 117 16.71 16.50 18.00
CA GLN A 117 16.42 17.63 17.09
C GLN A 117 15.06 17.51 16.41
N TYR A 118 14.57 16.28 16.27
CA TYR A 118 13.34 15.95 15.56
C TYR A 118 12.35 15.23 16.48
N ASP A 119 11.06 15.43 16.24
CA ASP A 119 9.98 14.68 16.88
C ASP A 119 9.82 13.30 16.24
N TYR A 120 10.05 13.21 14.93
CA TYR A 120 10.07 11.94 14.19
C TYR A 120 11.25 11.86 13.23
N ILE A 121 11.78 10.65 13.10
CA ILE A 121 12.69 10.28 12.01
C ILE A 121 12.00 9.19 11.21
N LEU A 122 11.66 9.47 9.95
CA LEU A 122 11.11 8.49 9.02
C LEU A 122 12.24 7.93 8.16
N ILE A 123 12.21 6.63 7.85
CA ILE A 123 13.22 5.98 7.00
C ILE A 123 12.53 5.33 5.79
N ASP A 124 12.78 5.84 4.58
CA ASP A 124 12.27 5.24 3.33
C ASP A 124 13.18 4.08 2.91
N CYS A 125 12.69 2.84 3.05
CA CYS A 125 13.49 1.65 2.80
C CYS A 125 13.40 1.18 1.34
N PRO A 126 14.46 0.57 0.80
CA PRO A 126 14.43 -0.04 -0.53
C PRO A 126 13.41 -1.19 -0.63
N PRO A 127 13.00 -1.60 -1.85
CA PRO A 127 12.14 -2.76 -2.08
C PRO A 127 12.89 -4.10 -1.92
N SER A 128 13.81 -4.17 -0.96
CA SER A 128 14.56 -5.37 -0.62
C SER A 128 14.48 -5.59 0.88
N LEU A 129 14.75 -6.83 1.28
CA LEU A 129 14.76 -7.24 2.69
C LEU A 129 16.18 -7.51 3.19
N GLY A 130 17.16 -6.88 2.54
CA GLY A 130 18.60 -7.07 2.78
C GLY A 130 19.20 -6.09 3.78
N PHE A 131 20.50 -5.85 3.63
CA PHE A 131 21.33 -5.06 4.56
C PHE A 131 20.75 -3.69 4.96
N LEU A 132 20.28 -2.92 3.98
CA LEU A 132 19.77 -1.55 4.21
C LEU A 132 18.46 -1.55 5.01
N THR A 133 17.56 -2.48 4.70
CA THR A 133 16.29 -2.64 5.43
C THR A 133 16.54 -3.13 6.85
N VAL A 134 17.47 -4.07 7.06
CA VAL A 134 17.86 -4.51 8.41
C VAL A 134 18.43 -3.35 9.23
N ASN A 135 19.31 -2.53 8.66
CA ASN A 135 19.82 -1.32 9.32
C ASN A 135 18.70 -0.35 9.71
N SER A 136 17.73 -0.16 8.82
CA SER A 136 16.57 0.71 9.03
C SER A 136 15.70 0.21 10.19
N LEU A 137 15.36 -1.07 10.16
CA LEU A 137 14.59 -1.73 11.21
C LEU A 137 15.33 -1.72 12.54
N ARG A 138 16.65 -1.94 12.55
CA ARG A 138 17.47 -1.90 13.77
C ARG A 138 17.55 -0.50 14.39
N ALA A 139 17.43 0.54 13.57
CA ALA A 139 17.38 1.92 14.00
C ALA A 139 15.99 2.39 14.47
N SER A 140 14.93 1.63 14.15
CA SER A 140 13.53 2.05 14.33
C SER A 140 12.86 1.41 15.54
N GLU A 141 11.93 2.13 16.17
CA GLU A 141 11.03 1.57 17.18
C GLU A 141 9.74 1.03 16.55
N GLU A 142 9.35 1.55 15.39
CA GLU A 142 8.18 1.12 14.64
C GLU A 142 8.50 0.87 13.16
N VAL A 143 7.71 0.02 12.51
CA VAL A 143 7.70 -0.13 11.05
C VAL A 143 6.28 0.02 10.52
N ILE A 144 6.11 0.96 9.59
CA ILE A 144 4.92 1.06 8.75
C ILE A 144 5.15 0.22 7.50
N ILE A 145 4.19 -0.65 7.21
CA ILE A 145 4.22 -1.57 6.08
C ILE A 145 3.10 -1.13 5.12
N PRO A 146 3.42 -0.40 4.03
CA PRO A 146 2.44 -0.06 3.01
C PRO A 146 2.00 -1.29 2.23
N VAL A 147 0.70 -1.54 2.13
CA VAL A 147 0.12 -2.74 1.53
C VAL A 147 -0.97 -2.32 0.54
N GLU A 148 -0.74 -2.62 -0.73
CA GLU A 148 -1.77 -2.50 -1.76
C GLU A 148 -2.84 -3.59 -1.60
N THR A 149 -4.09 -3.37 -2.01
CA THR A 149 -5.08 -4.45 -2.05
C THR A 149 -4.94 -5.32 -3.31
N SER A 150 -3.86 -6.11 -3.40
CA SER A 150 -3.56 -7.00 -4.52
C SER A 150 -3.26 -8.43 -4.04
N ARG A 151 -3.37 -9.43 -4.93
CA ARG A 151 -3.14 -10.85 -4.58
C ARG A 151 -1.81 -11.13 -3.85
N PHE A 152 -0.73 -10.46 -4.26
CA PHE A 152 0.62 -10.69 -3.69
C PHE A 152 0.90 -9.91 -2.40
N SER A 153 -0.03 -9.06 -1.99
CA SER A 153 0.19 -8.14 -0.87
C SER A 153 0.27 -8.83 0.48
N VAL A 154 -0.50 -9.92 0.67
CA VAL A 154 -0.46 -10.70 1.92
C VAL A 154 0.89 -11.39 2.11
N GLN A 155 1.44 -11.97 1.04
CA GLN A 155 2.74 -12.65 1.08
C GLN A 155 3.89 -11.68 1.41
N GLY A 156 3.86 -10.46 0.85
CA GLY A 156 4.86 -9.43 1.15
C GLY A 156 4.85 -9.01 2.63
N VAL A 157 3.67 -9.02 3.25
CA VAL A 157 3.54 -8.77 4.71
C VAL A 157 4.14 -9.93 5.51
N ASP A 158 3.84 -11.18 5.15
CA ASP A 158 4.39 -12.36 5.86
C ASP A 158 5.92 -12.34 5.89
N HIS A 159 6.57 -12.11 4.73
CA HIS A 159 8.03 -12.07 4.66
C HIS A 159 8.64 -10.96 5.52
N LEU A 160 7.99 -9.79 5.61
CA LEU A 160 8.48 -8.70 6.45
C LEU A 160 8.26 -9.00 7.94
N MET A 161 7.13 -9.64 8.29
CA MET A 161 6.88 -10.10 9.67
C MET A 161 7.93 -11.13 10.12
N ASP A 162 8.34 -12.05 9.23
CA ASP A 162 9.42 -13.01 9.51
C ASP A 162 10.74 -12.31 9.84
N ILE A 163 11.06 -11.21 9.14
CA ILE A 163 12.27 -10.43 9.38
C ILE A 163 12.18 -9.64 10.67
N VAL A 164 11.05 -9.00 10.94
CA VAL A 164 10.85 -8.31 12.22
C VAL A 164 10.99 -9.31 13.38
N LYS A 165 10.47 -10.52 13.23
CA LYS A 165 10.65 -11.60 14.19
C LYS A 165 12.12 -12.01 14.33
N LEU A 166 12.84 -12.17 13.22
CA LEU A 166 14.28 -12.48 13.25
C LEU A 166 15.09 -11.39 13.97
N ILE A 167 14.80 -10.11 13.70
CA ILE A 167 15.46 -8.98 14.35
C ILE A 167 15.15 -8.96 15.85
N LYS A 168 13.88 -9.19 16.22
CA LYS A 168 13.49 -9.33 17.62
C LYS A 168 14.25 -10.46 18.31
N ASP A 169 14.23 -11.66 17.73
CA ASP A 169 14.74 -12.88 18.37
C ASP A 169 16.27 -12.94 18.38
N ARG A 170 16.94 -12.46 17.33
CA ARG A 170 18.42 -12.52 17.21
C ARG A 170 19.14 -11.28 17.70
N LEU A 171 18.54 -10.10 17.54
CA LEU A 171 19.16 -8.82 17.90
C LEU A 171 18.55 -8.19 19.16
N ASN A 172 17.60 -8.88 19.80
CA ASN A 172 16.88 -8.42 20.98
C ASN A 172 16.29 -7.01 20.79
N HIS A 173 15.69 -6.78 19.62
CA HIS A 173 15.15 -5.48 19.22
C HIS A 173 13.69 -5.59 18.79
N PRO A 174 12.73 -5.41 19.73
CA PRO A 174 11.32 -5.43 19.38
C PRO A 174 10.95 -4.20 18.54
N ILE A 175 10.20 -4.42 17.47
CA ILE A 175 9.70 -3.36 16.59
C ILE A 175 8.17 -3.49 16.52
N LEU A 176 7.46 -2.38 16.69
CA LEU A 176 6.01 -2.34 16.52
C LEU A 176 5.65 -2.30 15.03
N CYS A 177 4.89 -3.29 14.56
CA CYS A 177 4.43 -3.33 13.17
C CYS A 177 3.08 -2.62 13.00
N LYS A 178 2.99 -1.75 11.99
CA LYS A 178 1.77 -1.06 11.58
C LYS A 178 1.53 -1.28 10.08
N LEU A 179 0.39 -1.83 9.70
CA LEU A 179 -0.01 -2.08 8.31
C LEU A 179 -0.83 -0.89 7.81
N LEU A 180 -0.36 -0.25 6.74
CA LEU A 180 -1.05 0.84 6.08
C LEU A 180 -1.60 0.36 4.75
N ILE A 181 -2.91 0.43 4.55
CA ILE A 181 -3.49 0.12 3.24
C ILE A 181 -3.24 1.30 2.31
N THR A 182 -2.63 1.02 1.16
CA THR A 182 -2.30 2.02 0.15
C THR A 182 -2.94 1.70 -1.19
N MET A 183 -3.04 2.72 -2.04
CA MET A 183 -3.63 2.61 -3.38
C MET A 183 -5.01 1.95 -3.37
N PHE A 184 -5.81 2.24 -2.34
CA PHE A 184 -7.13 1.65 -2.19
C PHE A 184 -8.10 2.25 -3.21
N ASP A 185 -8.66 1.41 -4.08
CA ASP A 185 -9.71 1.81 -4.99
C ASP A 185 -11.08 1.42 -4.40
N SER A 186 -11.79 2.41 -3.87
CA SER A 186 -13.12 2.22 -3.29
C SER A 186 -14.20 1.84 -4.31
N ARG A 187 -13.87 1.80 -5.61
CA ARG A 187 -14.78 1.35 -6.68
C ARG A 187 -14.66 -0.15 -6.93
N LEU A 188 -13.54 -0.77 -6.53
CA LEU A 188 -13.25 -2.17 -6.83
C LEU A 188 -13.63 -3.08 -5.67
N ARG A 189 -14.47 -4.09 -5.93
CA ARG A 189 -14.84 -5.09 -4.92
C ARG A 189 -13.66 -5.93 -4.45
N HIS A 190 -12.72 -6.20 -5.37
CA HIS A 190 -11.49 -6.91 -5.03
C HIS A 190 -10.75 -6.19 -3.89
N SER A 191 -10.72 -4.86 -3.90
CA SER A 191 -10.07 -4.08 -2.85
C SER A 191 -10.70 -4.32 -1.47
N PHE A 192 -12.03 -4.36 -1.38
CA PHE A 192 -12.73 -4.66 -0.12
C PHE A 192 -12.54 -6.12 0.34
N SER A 193 -12.62 -7.09 -0.59
CA SER A 193 -12.39 -8.49 -0.26
C SER A 193 -10.96 -8.74 0.26
N MET A 194 -9.97 -8.12 -0.37
CA MET A 194 -8.58 -8.21 0.07
C MET A 194 -8.35 -7.47 1.40
N LEU A 195 -8.97 -6.31 1.59
CA LEU A 195 -8.95 -5.58 2.86
C LEU A 195 -9.47 -6.43 4.02
N ALA A 196 -10.61 -7.10 3.82
CA ALA A 196 -11.19 -7.99 4.83
C ALA A 196 -10.24 -9.14 5.19
N LYS A 197 -9.62 -9.78 4.20
CA LYS A 197 -8.62 -10.86 4.42
C LYS A 197 -7.38 -10.38 5.17
N ILE A 198 -6.87 -9.20 4.82
CA ILE A 198 -5.70 -8.60 5.51
C ILE A 198 -6.07 -8.30 6.96
N LYS A 199 -7.27 -7.74 7.20
CA LYS A 199 -7.77 -7.43 8.54
C LYS A 199 -7.99 -8.67 9.40
N GLU A 200 -8.54 -9.73 8.83
CA GLU A 200 -8.73 -11.02 9.51
C GLU A 200 -7.39 -11.62 9.95
N LYS A 201 -6.37 -11.53 9.08
CA LYS A 201 -5.05 -12.10 9.34
C LYS A 201 -4.20 -11.25 10.29
N PHE A 202 -4.33 -9.92 10.26
CA PHE A 202 -3.48 -8.99 11.01
C PHE A 202 -4.27 -7.89 11.75
N PRO A 203 -5.22 -8.25 12.63
CA PRO A 203 -6.14 -7.28 13.23
C PRO A 203 -5.45 -6.26 14.14
N GLU A 204 -4.43 -6.67 14.89
CA GLU A 204 -3.77 -5.83 15.91
C GLU A 204 -2.74 -4.85 15.33
N CYS A 205 -2.29 -5.11 14.11
CA CYS A 205 -1.25 -4.32 13.46
C CYS A 205 -1.82 -3.32 12.45
N MET A 206 -3.13 -3.29 12.20
CA MET A 206 -3.72 -2.51 11.11
C MET A 206 -3.99 -1.06 11.53
N LEU A 207 -3.59 -0.11 10.68
CA LEU A 207 -4.00 1.29 10.81
C LEU A 207 -5.43 1.47 10.30
N ASP A 208 -6.18 2.34 10.95
CA ASP A 208 -7.54 2.70 10.56
C ASP A 208 -7.56 3.55 9.28
N THR A 209 -6.54 4.39 9.10
CA THR A 209 -6.42 5.21 7.90
C THR A 209 -6.05 4.39 6.67
N ILE A 210 -6.74 4.64 5.56
CA ILE A 210 -6.48 4.05 4.25
C ILE A 210 -6.08 5.16 3.28
N ILE A 211 -5.04 4.93 2.49
CA ILE A 211 -4.62 5.83 1.42
C ILE A 211 -5.25 5.41 0.10
N HIS A 212 -6.09 6.28 -0.46
CA HIS A 212 -6.81 5.99 -1.69
C HIS A 212 -5.96 6.20 -2.94
N VAL A 213 -6.36 5.56 -4.05
CA VAL A 213 -5.82 5.90 -5.37
C VAL A 213 -6.09 7.38 -5.64
N ASN A 214 -5.02 8.13 -5.90
CA ASN A 214 -5.10 9.56 -6.17
C ASN A 214 -4.02 9.99 -7.17
N VAL A 215 -4.43 10.60 -8.28
CA VAL A 215 -3.51 11.08 -9.33
C VAL A 215 -2.60 12.21 -8.85
N LYS A 216 -3.06 13.04 -7.91
CA LYS A 216 -2.31 14.18 -7.36
C LYS A 216 -1.03 13.75 -6.63
N LEU A 217 -1.00 12.53 -6.07
CA LEU A 217 0.22 11.96 -5.48
C LEU A 217 1.32 11.71 -6.52
N LYS A 218 0.94 11.32 -7.75
CA LYS A 218 1.89 11.12 -8.85
C LYS A 218 2.31 12.45 -9.44
N GLU A 219 1.35 13.35 -9.67
CA GLU A 219 1.61 14.70 -10.20
C GLU A 219 2.52 15.52 -9.28
N SER A 220 2.32 15.44 -7.95
CA SER A 220 3.15 16.18 -7.00
C SER A 220 4.61 15.71 -7.03
N ALA A 221 4.84 14.40 -7.11
CA ALA A 221 6.18 13.83 -7.19
C ALA A 221 6.91 14.25 -8.48
N VAL A 222 6.21 14.30 -9.63
CA VAL A 222 6.77 14.80 -10.89
C VAL A 222 7.16 16.29 -10.79
N MET A 223 6.46 17.05 -9.95
CA MET A 223 6.71 18.47 -9.72
C MET A 223 7.73 18.74 -8.59
N GLY A 224 8.34 17.69 -8.01
CA GLY A 224 9.29 17.84 -6.91
C GLY A 224 8.64 18.31 -5.60
N LYS A 225 7.35 18.03 -5.39
CA LYS A 225 6.56 18.56 -4.27
C LYS A 225 5.84 17.47 -3.49
N THR A 226 5.63 17.73 -2.21
CA THR A 226 4.67 16.99 -1.40
C THR A 226 3.25 17.21 -1.93
N VAL A 227 2.35 16.25 -1.69
CA VAL A 227 0.95 16.39 -2.13
C VAL A 227 0.25 17.57 -1.44
N SER A 228 0.65 17.88 -0.20
CA SER A 228 0.10 19.01 0.56
C SER A 228 0.53 20.36 -0.02
N ALA A 229 1.79 20.48 -0.45
CA ALA A 229 2.30 21.67 -1.13
C ALA A 229 1.74 21.82 -2.55
N TYR A 230 1.44 20.71 -3.22
CA TYR A 230 0.86 20.70 -4.56
C TYR A 230 -0.65 20.99 -4.55
N ASP A 231 -1.42 20.24 -3.76
CA ASP A 231 -2.87 20.39 -3.59
C ASP A 231 -3.32 19.88 -2.21
N LYS A 232 -3.35 20.80 -1.23
CA LYS A 232 -3.81 20.54 0.14
C LYS A 232 -5.26 20.08 0.28
N TYR A 233 -6.11 20.28 -0.74
CA TYR A 233 -7.52 19.90 -0.70
C TYR A 233 -7.78 18.53 -1.34
N SER A 234 -6.78 17.97 -2.02
CA SER A 234 -6.83 16.63 -2.63
C SER A 234 -7.14 15.55 -1.59
N ARG A 235 -7.74 14.45 -2.05
CA ARG A 235 -8.00 13.28 -1.20
C ARG A 235 -6.69 12.71 -0.63
N GLY A 236 -5.64 12.63 -1.45
CA GLY A 236 -4.32 12.15 -1.00
C GLY A 236 -3.75 12.96 0.17
N ALA A 237 -3.83 14.30 0.09
CA ALA A 237 -3.40 15.17 1.20
C ALA A 237 -4.23 14.93 2.48
N LYS A 238 -5.56 14.78 2.34
CA LYS A 238 -6.46 14.49 3.48
C LYS A 238 -6.21 13.12 4.10
N ASP A 239 -5.95 12.11 3.28
CA ASP A 239 -5.65 10.75 3.74
C ASP A 239 -4.35 10.75 4.57
N TYR A 240 -3.26 11.35 4.06
CA TYR A 240 -2.00 11.44 4.81
C TYR A 240 -2.10 12.33 6.05
N TYR A 241 -2.88 13.41 6.00
CA TYR A 241 -3.14 14.24 7.17
C TYR A 241 -3.90 13.47 8.27
N SER A 242 -4.83 12.58 7.88
CA SER A 242 -5.54 11.70 8.81
C SER A 242 -4.60 10.64 9.40
N LEU A 243 -3.72 10.06 8.57
CA LEU A 243 -2.70 9.11 9.02
C LEU A 243 -1.74 9.75 10.05
N ALA A 244 -1.27 10.97 9.79
CA ALA A 244 -0.43 11.70 10.73
C ALA A 244 -1.12 11.90 12.08
N LYS A 245 -2.42 12.28 12.08
CA LYS A 245 -3.21 12.40 13.31
C LYS A 245 -3.36 11.08 14.05
N GLU A 246 -3.63 9.99 13.33
CA GLU A 246 -3.73 8.65 13.90
C GLU A 246 -2.44 8.25 14.63
N LEU A 247 -1.28 8.47 14.00
CA LEU A 247 0.02 8.17 14.62
C LEU A 247 0.27 9.02 15.87
N ILE A 248 0.05 10.33 15.80
CA ILE A 248 0.23 11.24 16.95
C ILE A 248 -0.69 10.87 18.11
N LEU A 249 -1.94 10.48 17.83
CA LEU A 249 -2.89 10.04 18.86
C LEU A 249 -2.51 8.68 19.45
N SER A 250 -1.98 7.76 18.65
CA SER A 250 -1.54 6.44 19.10
C SER A 250 -0.39 6.54 20.12
N GLU A 251 0.52 7.50 19.96
CA GLU A 251 1.59 7.75 20.94
C GLU A 251 1.05 8.21 22.30
N ASN A 252 0.03 9.08 22.30
CA ASN A 252 -0.58 9.58 23.53
C ASN A 252 -1.37 8.48 24.28
N LYS A 253 -1.81 7.42 23.59
CA LYS A 253 -2.49 6.25 24.17
C LYS A 253 -1.53 5.25 24.85
N ALA A 254 -0.23 5.47 24.82
CA ALA A 254 0.72 4.73 25.65
C ALA A 254 0.55 5.04 27.16
N GLN A 255 -0.30 6.01 27.53
CA GLN A 255 -0.98 6.05 28.82
C GLN A 255 -2.37 5.42 28.69
N PRO A 256 -2.80 4.54 29.62
CA PRO A 256 -4.01 3.74 29.46
C PRO A 256 -5.25 4.63 29.39
N VAL A 257 -5.87 4.70 28.20
CA VAL A 257 -7.17 5.34 28.00
C VAL A 257 -8.27 4.27 28.14
N PRO A 258 -9.39 4.53 28.85
CA PRO A 258 -10.43 3.55 29.08
C PRO A 258 -11.02 2.99 27.76
N ALA A 259 -11.19 1.66 27.72
CA ALA A 259 -11.64 0.88 26.56
C ALA A 259 -12.93 1.38 25.84
N ALA A 260 -13.71 2.24 26.49
CA ALA A 260 -14.94 2.80 25.95
C ALA A 260 -14.73 3.74 24.74
N SER A 261 -13.56 4.38 24.57
CA SER A 261 -13.33 5.32 23.46
C SER A 261 -12.83 4.67 22.16
N LEU A 262 -12.41 3.40 22.19
CA LEU A 262 -11.99 2.62 21.01
C LEU A 262 -13.17 2.01 20.23
N ALA A 263 -14.34 1.87 20.86
CA ALA A 263 -15.51 1.21 20.28
C ALA A 263 -16.27 2.06 19.24
N VAL A 264 -16.13 3.40 19.26
CA VAL A 264 -17.00 4.32 18.50
C VAL A 264 -16.49 4.58 17.07
N PHE A 265 -15.22 4.30 16.77
CA PHE A 265 -14.65 4.52 15.43
C PHE A 265 -14.49 3.23 14.60
N SER A 266 -14.22 2.08 15.24
CA SER A 266 -14.23 0.78 14.54
C SER A 266 -15.63 0.41 14.05
N SER A 267 -16.68 0.88 14.76
CA SER A 267 -18.09 0.69 14.39
C SER A 267 -18.43 1.33 13.04
N LYS A 268 -17.87 2.50 12.69
CA LYS A 268 -18.15 3.16 11.41
C LYS A 268 -17.55 2.43 10.20
N MET A 269 -16.37 1.84 10.40
CA MET A 269 -15.75 0.94 9.42
C MET A 269 -16.48 -0.41 9.33
N GLN A 270 -16.96 -0.93 10.46
CA GLN A 270 -17.83 -2.12 10.48
C GLN A 270 -19.18 -1.86 9.81
N GLU A 271 -19.80 -0.69 10.02
CA GLU A 271 -21.01 -0.24 9.33
C GLU A 271 -20.78 -0.12 7.83
N LEU A 272 -19.70 0.54 7.37
CA LEU A 272 -19.41 0.65 5.93
C LEU A 272 -19.18 -0.71 5.26
N VAL A 273 -18.54 -1.65 5.95
CA VAL A 273 -18.34 -3.03 5.43
C VAL A 273 -19.65 -3.81 5.44
N ASN A 274 -20.45 -3.69 6.49
CA ASN A 274 -21.71 -4.41 6.63
C ASN A 274 -22.82 -3.86 5.72
N GLU A 275 -22.92 -2.54 5.57
CA GLU A 275 -23.88 -1.86 4.67
C GLU A 275 -23.60 -2.21 3.20
N GLN A 276 -22.33 -2.30 2.78
CA GLN A 276 -21.99 -2.55 1.37
C GLN A 276 -22.05 -4.02 0.92
N VAL A 277 -22.10 -4.96 1.87
CA VAL A 277 -22.27 -6.40 1.57
C VAL A 277 -23.75 -6.77 1.39
N GLN A 278 -24.69 -5.98 1.93
CA GLN A 278 -26.13 -6.27 1.84
C GLN A 278 -26.77 -5.98 0.47
N ASP A 279 -26.17 -5.16 -0.39
CA ASP A 279 -26.71 -4.76 -1.71
C ASP A 279 -26.35 -5.71 -2.88
N MET A 280 -25.90 -6.94 -2.59
CA MET A 280 -25.44 -7.88 -3.61
C MET A 280 -26.48 -8.98 -3.88
N VAL A 281 -26.90 -9.11 -5.13
CA VAL A 281 -27.77 -10.19 -5.63
C VAL A 281 -26.91 -11.23 -6.35
N TYR A 282 -26.89 -12.47 -5.85
CA TYR A 282 -26.25 -13.58 -6.55
C TYR A 282 -27.00 -13.91 -7.83
N THR A 283 -26.37 -13.62 -8.96
CA THR A 283 -26.92 -13.81 -10.30
C THR A 283 -26.27 -15.03 -10.95
N ALA A 284 -27.09 -15.98 -11.40
CA ALA A 284 -26.60 -17.18 -12.05
C ALA A 284 -26.43 -16.94 -13.56
N PHE A 285 -25.23 -17.25 -14.05
CA PHE A 285 -24.90 -17.34 -15.46
C PHE A 285 -24.81 -18.81 -15.84
N SER A 286 -25.44 -19.18 -16.94
CA SER A 286 -25.45 -20.55 -17.46
C SER A 286 -25.16 -20.52 -18.96
N LEU A 287 -24.42 -21.51 -19.45
CA LEU A 287 -24.10 -21.70 -20.87
C LEU A 287 -24.04 -23.18 -21.22
N ALA A 288 -24.76 -23.59 -22.28
CA ALA A 288 -24.64 -24.93 -22.85
C ALA A 288 -23.44 -24.99 -23.81
N ALA A 289 -22.34 -25.58 -23.35
CA ALA A 289 -21.12 -25.79 -24.15
C ALA A 289 -20.49 -27.16 -23.82
N PRO A 290 -21.09 -28.27 -24.28
CA PRO A 290 -20.71 -29.62 -23.86
C PRO A 290 -19.31 -30.05 -24.32
N GLU A 291 -18.80 -29.45 -25.40
CA GLU A 291 -17.46 -29.75 -25.94
C GLU A 291 -16.35 -28.85 -25.39
N ALA A 292 -16.69 -27.85 -24.57
CA ALA A 292 -15.72 -26.89 -24.05
C ALA A 292 -14.83 -27.51 -22.95
N GLN A 293 -13.54 -27.15 -22.92
CA GLN A 293 -12.62 -27.56 -21.84
C GLN A 293 -12.60 -26.56 -20.68
N SER A 294 -12.86 -25.29 -20.97
CA SER A 294 -12.90 -24.21 -19.99
C SER A 294 -13.87 -23.12 -20.42
N VAL A 295 -14.69 -22.68 -19.47
CA VAL A 295 -15.62 -21.57 -19.69
C VAL A 295 -15.49 -20.55 -18.56
N TYR A 296 -15.42 -19.27 -18.93
CA TYR A 296 -15.44 -18.14 -18.01
C TYR A 296 -16.58 -17.19 -18.36
N VAL A 297 -17.13 -16.51 -17.35
CA VAL A 297 -18.05 -15.39 -17.53
C VAL A 297 -17.39 -14.10 -17.05
N THR A 298 -17.35 -13.09 -17.90
CA THR A 298 -16.65 -11.84 -17.61
C THR A 298 -17.45 -10.63 -18.10
N GLY A 299 -17.25 -9.45 -17.51
CA GLY A 299 -18.11 -8.30 -17.79
C GLY A 299 -17.74 -7.02 -17.07
N SER A 300 -18.64 -6.04 -17.09
CA SER A 300 -18.46 -4.76 -16.41
C SER A 300 -18.33 -4.89 -14.88
N PHE A 301 -18.76 -6.01 -14.31
CA PHE A 301 -18.72 -6.28 -12.87
C PHE A 301 -17.35 -6.79 -12.36
N ASN A 302 -16.45 -7.19 -13.26
CA ASN A 302 -15.10 -7.66 -12.96
C ASN A 302 -14.06 -7.02 -13.90
N ASP A 303 -14.39 -5.87 -14.52
CA ASP A 303 -13.56 -5.15 -15.48
C ASP A 303 -13.00 -6.04 -16.60
N TRP A 304 -13.81 -6.98 -17.09
CA TRP A 304 -13.45 -7.91 -18.16
C TRP A 304 -12.24 -8.81 -17.81
N SER A 305 -11.94 -8.99 -16.53
CA SER A 305 -10.80 -9.77 -16.04
C SER A 305 -11.02 -11.29 -16.12
N LEU A 306 -9.97 -12.02 -16.51
CA LEU A 306 -9.92 -13.48 -16.55
C LEU A 306 -9.31 -14.00 -15.25
N ASP A 307 -10.14 -14.14 -14.22
CA ASP A 307 -9.72 -14.69 -12.94
C ASP A 307 -10.46 -15.99 -12.55
N GLU A 308 -9.88 -16.77 -11.63
CA GLU A 308 -10.48 -18.03 -11.15
C GLU A 308 -11.85 -17.87 -10.48
N SER A 309 -12.23 -16.65 -10.05
CA SER A 309 -13.57 -16.42 -9.49
C SER A 309 -14.66 -16.33 -10.57
N CYS A 310 -14.24 -16.18 -11.83
CA CYS A 310 -15.08 -16.07 -13.02
C CYS A 310 -15.16 -17.39 -13.81
N ARG A 311 -14.45 -18.43 -13.36
CA ARG A 311 -14.46 -19.76 -13.96
C ARG A 311 -15.78 -20.46 -13.67
N MET A 312 -16.48 -20.86 -14.72
CA MET A 312 -17.72 -21.60 -14.61
C MET A 312 -17.42 -23.07 -14.27
N LYS A 313 -18.36 -23.72 -13.58
CA LYS A 313 -18.28 -25.15 -13.24
C LYS A 313 -19.35 -25.91 -14.01
N GLN A 314 -19.08 -27.17 -14.36
CA GLN A 314 -20.12 -28.02 -14.95
C GLN A 314 -21.11 -28.46 -13.87
N GLU A 315 -22.38 -28.07 -14.05
CA GLU A 315 -23.54 -28.49 -13.25
C GLU A 315 -24.63 -28.96 -14.24
N ASP A 316 -25.14 -30.19 -14.12
CA ASP A 316 -26.24 -30.75 -14.92
C ASP A 316 -26.14 -30.59 -16.45
N GLY A 317 -24.93 -30.73 -17.01
CA GLY A 317 -24.69 -30.65 -18.46
C GLY A 317 -24.53 -29.22 -19.01
N ALA A 318 -24.56 -28.20 -18.15
CA ALA A 318 -24.28 -26.82 -18.49
C ALA A 318 -23.10 -26.27 -17.67
N TRP A 319 -22.47 -25.21 -18.16
CA TRP A 319 -21.51 -24.44 -17.41
C TRP A 319 -22.24 -23.38 -16.60
N VAL A 320 -22.03 -23.34 -15.28
CA VAL A 320 -22.71 -22.43 -14.36
C VAL A 320 -21.72 -21.64 -13.51
N ALA A 321 -21.99 -20.35 -13.33
CA ALA A 321 -21.32 -19.50 -12.34
C ALA A 321 -22.35 -18.61 -11.62
N ARG A 322 -22.24 -18.49 -10.29
CA ARG A 322 -23.08 -17.62 -9.48
C ARG A 322 -22.25 -16.41 -9.07
N ILE A 323 -22.49 -15.27 -9.71
CA ILE A 323 -21.72 -14.04 -9.51
C ILE A 323 -22.58 -13.05 -8.71
N PRO A 324 -22.12 -12.53 -7.57
CA PRO A 324 -22.83 -11.46 -6.89
C PRO A 324 -22.80 -10.21 -7.77
N LEU A 325 -23.93 -9.56 -8.02
CA LEU A 325 -24.05 -8.33 -8.80
C LEU A 325 -24.82 -7.28 -7.99
N ARG A 326 -24.51 -5.99 -8.21
CA ARG A 326 -25.32 -4.90 -7.64
C ARG A 326 -26.55 -4.71 -8.51
N SER A 327 -27.62 -4.13 -7.97
CA SER A 327 -28.75 -3.70 -8.79
C SER A 327 -28.29 -2.72 -9.87
N GLY A 328 -28.81 -2.87 -11.08
CA GLY A 328 -28.44 -2.08 -12.25
C GLY A 328 -28.13 -2.94 -13.47
N LEU A 329 -27.75 -2.25 -14.56
CA LEU A 329 -27.44 -2.86 -15.84
C LEU A 329 -25.94 -3.23 -15.91
N HIS A 330 -25.64 -4.48 -16.24
CA HIS A 330 -24.28 -4.99 -16.40
C HIS A 330 -24.09 -5.56 -17.80
N LYS A 331 -22.87 -5.41 -18.34
CA LYS A 331 -22.46 -5.97 -19.64
C LYS A 331 -21.61 -7.20 -19.39
N TYR A 332 -21.76 -8.26 -20.18
CA TYR A 332 -20.96 -9.48 -20.03
C TYR A 332 -20.77 -10.24 -21.34
N GLN A 333 -19.79 -11.13 -21.36
CA GLN A 333 -19.51 -12.12 -22.39
C GLN A 333 -19.00 -13.41 -21.75
N PHE A 334 -19.14 -14.52 -22.47
CA PHE A 334 -18.48 -15.77 -22.15
C PHE A 334 -17.14 -15.89 -22.87
N ILE A 335 -16.25 -16.66 -22.27
CA ILE A 335 -14.99 -17.06 -22.91
C ILE A 335 -14.95 -18.58 -22.91
N ILE A 336 -15.05 -19.18 -24.08
CA ILE A 336 -15.03 -20.63 -24.31
C ILE A 336 -13.68 -20.97 -24.92
N ASP A 337 -12.84 -21.71 -24.19
CA ASP A 337 -11.50 -22.14 -24.64
C ASP A 337 -10.65 -20.99 -25.22
N GLY A 338 -10.71 -19.83 -24.56
CA GLY A 338 -9.97 -18.62 -24.92
C GLY A 338 -10.62 -17.75 -26.00
N ARG A 339 -11.81 -18.10 -26.50
CA ARG A 339 -12.56 -17.31 -27.49
C ARG A 339 -13.74 -16.59 -26.85
N TRP A 340 -13.87 -15.30 -27.15
CA TRP A 340 -14.97 -14.46 -26.69
C TRP A 340 -16.26 -14.81 -27.44
N CYS A 341 -17.34 -15.00 -26.69
CA CYS A 341 -18.66 -15.35 -27.21
C CYS A 341 -19.72 -14.55 -26.44
N GLU A 342 -20.74 -14.09 -27.15
CA GLU A 342 -21.96 -13.56 -26.52
C GLU A 342 -22.77 -14.70 -25.87
N ASP A 343 -23.69 -14.35 -24.96
CA ASP A 343 -24.68 -15.29 -24.45
C ASP A 343 -25.75 -15.53 -25.53
N PRO A 344 -25.81 -16.74 -26.13
CA PRO A 344 -26.76 -17.03 -27.21
C PRO A 344 -28.21 -17.08 -26.73
N GLU A 345 -28.44 -17.21 -25.43
CA GLU A 345 -29.78 -17.22 -24.83
C GLU A 345 -30.23 -15.81 -24.41
N ASN A 346 -29.37 -14.79 -24.57
CA ASN A 346 -29.65 -13.43 -24.17
C ASN A 346 -29.97 -12.53 -25.38
N ASN A 347 -31.23 -12.10 -25.47
CA ASN A 347 -31.72 -11.25 -26.54
C ASN A 347 -31.38 -9.75 -26.34
N ARG A 348 -30.88 -9.36 -25.16
CA ARG A 348 -30.46 -7.98 -24.86
C ARG A 348 -28.95 -7.85 -25.11
N GLN A 349 -28.61 -7.11 -26.16
CA GLN A 349 -27.24 -6.99 -26.64
C GLN A 349 -26.86 -5.54 -26.92
N GLU A 350 -25.59 -5.21 -26.77
CA GLU A 350 -25.02 -3.90 -27.10
C GLU A 350 -23.69 -4.05 -27.83
N ARG A 351 -23.51 -3.31 -28.92
CA ARG A 351 -22.26 -3.31 -29.68
C ARG A 351 -21.20 -2.48 -28.98
N ASN A 352 -20.05 -3.06 -28.71
CA ASN A 352 -18.96 -2.37 -28.03
C ASN A 352 -18.08 -1.57 -29.01
N SER A 353 -17.17 -0.75 -28.48
CA SER A 353 -16.28 0.13 -29.25
C SER A 353 -15.26 -0.61 -30.13
N PHE A 354 -15.13 -1.93 -29.98
CA PHE A 354 -14.21 -2.79 -30.73
C PHE A 354 -14.92 -3.60 -31.82
N GLY A 355 -16.25 -3.47 -31.94
CA GLY A 355 -17.06 -4.13 -32.98
C GLY A 355 -17.73 -5.43 -32.54
N ASP A 356 -17.37 -5.95 -31.36
CA ASP A 356 -17.97 -7.15 -30.77
C ASP A 356 -19.28 -6.84 -30.04
N ILE A 357 -20.04 -7.87 -29.71
CA ILE A 357 -21.36 -7.77 -29.08
C ILE A 357 -21.27 -8.23 -27.62
N ASN A 358 -21.71 -7.36 -26.71
CA ASN A 358 -21.85 -7.66 -25.30
C ASN A 358 -23.30 -8.04 -24.99
N SER A 359 -23.51 -9.07 -24.17
CA SER A 359 -24.82 -9.38 -23.59
C SER A 359 -25.08 -8.46 -22.38
N LEU A 360 -26.34 -8.10 -22.15
CA LEU A 360 -26.77 -7.22 -21.07
C LEU A 360 -27.59 -7.99 -20.04
N ILE A 361 -27.33 -7.76 -18.76
CA ILE A 361 -28.14 -8.30 -17.68
C ILE A 361 -28.54 -7.20 -16.71
N GLU A 362 -29.82 -7.13 -16.39
CA GLU A 362 -30.36 -6.14 -15.47
C GLU A 362 -30.74 -6.82 -14.16
N VAL A 363 -30.14 -6.34 -13.08
CA VAL A 363 -30.34 -6.89 -11.73
C VAL A 363 -31.26 -5.94 -10.97
N GLN A 364 -32.42 -6.42 -10.53
CA GLN A 364 -33.35 -5.61 -9.76
C GLN A 364 -33.11 -5.75 -8.24
N SER A 365 -33.36 -4.66 -7.51
CA SER A 365 -33.35 -4.63 -6.05
C SER A 365 -34.49 -5.52 -5.52
N GLY A 366 -34.19 -6.77 -5.19
CA GLY A 366 -35.20 -7.78 -4.82
C GLY A 366 -34.88 -9.22 -5.21
N GLY A 367 -33.76 -9.47 -5.89
CA GLY A 367 -33.25 -10.83 -6.12
C GLY A 367 -33.62 -11.46 -7.47
N GLN A 368 -34.34 -10.74 -8.34
CA GLN A 368 -34.64 -11.22 -9.70
C GLN A 368 -33.71 -10.53 -10.71
N ALA A 369 -32.99 -11.34 -11.48
CA ALA A 369 -32.21 -10.90 -12.64
C ALA A 369 -32.98 -11.24 -13.91
N GLN A 370 -33.06 -10.30 -14.84
CA GLN A 370 -33.78 -10.47 -16.11
C GLN A 370 -32.76 -10.42 -17.25
N LYS A 371 -32.66 -11.54 -17.98
CA LYS A 371 -31.90 -11.63 -19.23
C LYS A 371 -32.74 -11.05 -20.37
#